data_AF-A0A1G1TIV1-F1
#
_entry.id   AF-A0A1G1TIV1-F1
#
_cell.length_a   1.000
_cell.length_b   1.000
_cell.length_c   1.000
_cell.angle_alpha   90.00
_cell.angle_beta   90.00
_cell.angle_gamma   90.00
#
_symmetry.space_group_name_H-M   'P 1'
#
loop_
_entity.id
_entity.type
_entity.pdbx_description
1 polymer ?
#
loop_
_entity_poly.entity_id
_entity_poly.type
_entity_poly.pdbx_seq_one_letter_code
_entity_poly.pdbx_strand_id
1 'polypeptide(L)'
;MKALLFFSFLVGGNCVARAAGPPAAAPGPTTAAVTVVVTGLVSTESVVRLNFYHDPESFLKHGQQAFRLEVKPNGQHEISVPVALAKGDWAVALTQDVNNNDKLDKNLLGIPTEPYAFSNNVRPKLSAPNFEQCKFLADADGKVVTIKLVD
;
A
#
# COMPACT_ATOMS: atom_id res chain seq x y z
N MET A 1 -55.16 70.51 -31.57
CA MET A 1 -53.68 70.41 -31.71
C MET A 1 -53.31 69.01 -31.23
N LYS A 2 -53.27 68.02 -32.11
CA LYS A 2 -52.11 67.48 -32.86
C LYS A 2 -51.10 66.71 -31.97
N ALA A 3 -50.96 65.41 -32.28
CA ALA A 3 -49.81 64.53 -32.03
C ALA A 3 -49.63 64.01 -30.58
N LEU A 4 -49.10 62.81 -30.29
CA LEU A 4 -48.40 61.80 -31.08
C LEU A 4 -48.41 60.46 -30.30
N LEU A 5 -48.49 59.34 -31.03
CA LEU A 5 -48.23 57.97 -30.56
C LEU A 5 -46.81 57.82 -30.00
N PHE A 6 -46.58 56.89 -29.05
CA PHE A 6 -45.43 55.96 -29.09
C PHE A 6 -45.71 54.70 -28.25
N PHE A 7 -45.88 53.58 -28.96
CA PHE A 7 -45.67 52.23 -28.44
C PHE A 7 -44.17 52.07 -28.17
N SER A 8 -43.78 51.60 -26.98
CA SER A 8 -42.42 51.10 -26.75
C SER A 8 -42.48 49.64 -26.31
N PHE A 9 -42.00 48.80 -27.21
CA PHE A 9 -41.72 47.38 -27.04
C PHE A 9 -40.40 47.29 -26.27
N LEU A 10 -40.38 46.71 -25.06
CA LEU A 10 -39.11 46.32 -24.43
C LEU A 10 -38.84 44.85 -24.73
N VAL A 11 -37.73 44.63 -25.44
CA VAL A 11 -37.22 43.36 -25.93
C VAL A 11 -36.85 42.43 -24.76
N GLY A 12 -37.38 41.21 -24.78
CA GLY A 12 -36.97 40.13 -23.88
C GLY A 12 -35.51 39.73 -24.13
N GLY A 13 -34.68 39.80 -23.10
CA GLY A 13 -33.32 39.29 -23.12
C GLY A 13 -33.32 37.76 -23.12
N ASN A 14 -32.77 37.15 -24.17
CA ASN A 14 -32.48 35.73 -24.22
C ASN A 14 -31.36 35.39 -23.23
N CYS A 15 -31.72 34.81 -22.09
CA CYS A 15 -30.77 34.09 -21.25
C CYS A 15 -30.37 32.79 -21.97
N VAL A 16 -29.24 32.80 -22.67
CA VAL A 16 -28.65 31.56 -23.19
C VAL A 16 -28.06 30.82 -21.99
N ALA A 17 -28.83 29.90 -21.42
CA ALA A 17 -28.34 28.96 -20.42
C ALA A 17 -27.27 28.07 -21.06
N ARG A 18 -26.01 28.30 -20.71
CA ARG A 18 -24.91 27.39 -21.04
C ARG A 18 -25.13 26.13 -20.22
N ALA A 19 -25.47 25.02 -20.88
CA ALA A 19 -25.50 23.71 -20.24
C ALA A 19 -24.10 23.44 -19.65
N ALA A 20 -24.02 23.33 -18.33
CA ALA A 20 -22.85 22.77 -17.67
C ALA A 20 -22.75 21.29 -18.12
N GLY A 21 -21.60 20.92 -18.68
CA GLY A 21 -21.33 19.50 -18.97
C GLY A 21 -21.42 18.67 -17.68
N PRO A 22 -21.62 17.35 -17.78
CA PRO A 22 -21.66 16.50 -16.60
C PRO A 22 -20.41 16.73 -15.73
N PRO A 23 -20.55 16.76 -14.39
CA PRO A 23 -19.41 16.92 -13.51
C PRO A 23 -18.38 15.83 -13.84
N ALA A 24 -17.13 16.25 -14.09
CA ALA A 24 -16.02 15.32 -14.19
C ALA A 24 -16.05 14.44 -12.93
N ALA A 25 -16.12 13.11 -13.12
CA ALA A 25 -16.11 12.16 -12.01
C ALA A 25 -14.92 12.49 -11.09
N ALA A 26 -15.19 12.63 -9.78
CA ALA A 26 -14.14 12.87 -8.81
C ALA A 26 -13.05 11.79 -8.97
N PRO A 27 -11.75 12.16 -8.91
CA PRO A 27 -10.70 11.15 -8.93
C PRO A 27 -10.97 10.17 -7.80
N GLY A 28 -11.05 8.87 -8.14
CA GLY A 28 -11.24 7.82 -7.15
C GLY A 28 -10.11 7.83 -6.11
N PRO A 29 -10.26 7.07 -5.01
CA PRO A 29 -9.23 7.03 -3.95
C PRO A 29 -7.86 6.72 -4.56
N THR A 30 -6.84 7.48 -4.15
CA THR A 30 -5.44 7.31 -4.57
C THR A 30 -4.74 6.19 -3.81
N THR A 31 -5.41 5.65 -2.80
CA THR A 31 -4.98 4.52 -1.99
C THR A 31 -5.88 3.30 -2.19
N ALA A 32 -5.39 2.14 -1.78
CA ALA A 32 -6.08 0.87 -1.74
C ALA A 32 -5.89 0.24 -0.35
N ALA A 33 -6.97 -0.25 0.25
CA ALA A 33 -6.93 -1.02 1.49
C ALA A 33 -6.43 -2.45 1.22
N VAL A 34 -5.30 -2.80 1.84
CA VAL A 34 -4.65 -4.11 1.74
C VAL A 34 -4.59 -4.74 3.13
N THR A 35 -4.78 -6.06 3.22
CA THR A 35 -4.51 -6.82 4.45
C THR A 35 -3.38 -7.79 4.20
N VAL A 36 -2.29 -7.65 4.97
CA VAL A 36 -1.17 -8.60 4.96
C VAL A 36 -1.44 -9.65 6.03
N VAL A 37 -1.60 -10.91 5.62
CA VAL A 37 -1.76 -12.04 6.54
C VAL A 37 -0.41 -12.71 6.69
N VAL A 38 0.16 -12.69 7.90
CA VAL A 38 1.46 -13.32 8.19
C VAL A 38 1.22 -14.63 8.91
N THR A 39 1.72 -15.73 8.34
CA THR A 39 1.57 -17.09 8.88
C THR A 39 2.92 -17.71 9.24
N GLY A 40 2.89 -18.75 10.06
CA GLY A 40 4.11 -19.48 10.45
C GLY A 40 4.96 -18.72 11.47
N LEU A 41 4.34 -17.91 12.33
CA LEU A 41 5.04 -17.24 13.42
C LEU A 41 5.58 -18.29 14.39
N VAL A 42 6.89 -18.26 14.63
CA VAL A 42 7.55 -19.22 15.52
C VAL A 42 7.42 -18.84 16.99
N SER A 43 7.14 -17.55 17.25
CA SER A 43 6.87 -17.00 18.58
C SER A 43 5.55 -16.23 18.55
N THR A 44 4.78 -16.30 19.63
CA THR A 44 3.53 -15.55 19.78
C THR A 44 3.70 -14.20 20.48
N GLU A 45 4.91 -13.94 20.99
CA GLU A 45 5.23 -12.77 21.82
C GLU A 45 6.24 -11.83 21.17
N SER A 46 7.07 -12.38 20.28
CA SER A 46 8.15 -11.68 19.59
C SER A 46 7.62 -10.81 18.45
N VAL A 47 8.22 -9.63 18.28
CA VAL A 47 7.80 -8.62 17.31
C VAL A 47 7.97 -9.13 15.88
N VAL A 48 6.95 -8.91 15.04
CA VAL A 48 7.01 -9.11 13.59
C VAL A 48 7.18 -7.74 12.93
N ARG A 49 8.24 -7.57 12.15
CA ARG A 49 8.49 -6.36 11.35
C ARG A 49 8.05 -6.59 9.91
N LEU A 50 7.27 -5.66 9.39
CA LEU A 50 6.84 -5.60 8.01
C LEU A 50 7.48 -4.36 7.36
N ASN A 51 8.48 -4.55 6.50
CA ASN A 51 9.10 -3.45 5.74
C ASN A 51 8.46 -3.38 4.35
N PHE A 52 7.84 -2.24 4.04
CA PHE A 52 7.13 -2.02 2.78
C PHE A 52 8.00 -1.21 1.81
N TYR A 53 8.05 -1.64 0.56
CA TYR A 53 8.82 -1.01 -0.51
C TYR A 53 7.90 -0.73 -1.69
N HIS A 54 8.09 0.42 -2.34
CA HIS A 54 7.39 0.79 -3.57
C HIS A 54 8.33 1.13 -4.73
N ASP A 55 9.64 1.10 -4.47
CA ASP A 55 10.69 1.47 -5.42
C ASP A 55 11.69 0.29 -5.54
N PRO A 56 11.87 -0.29 -6.74
CA PRO A 56 12.85 -1.33 -6.99
C PRO A 56 14.28 -0.98 -6.55
N GLU A 57 14.69 0.29 -6.67
CA GLU A 57 16.05 0.70 -6.32
C GLU A 57 16.30 0.69 -4.81
N SER A 58 15.25 0.87 -4.02
CA SER A 58 15.31 0.88 -2.55
C SER A 58 15.23 -0.52 -1.92
N PHE A 59 14.78 -1.52 -2.69
CA PHE A 59 14.39 -2.83 -2.17
C PHE A 59 15.51 -3.53 -1.38
N LEU A 60 15.21 -3.93 -0.14
CA LEU A 60 16.12 -4.57 0.81
C LEU A 60 17.35 -3.74 1.23
N LYS A 61 17.44 -2.47 0.85
CA LYS A 61 18.45 -1.56 1.37
C LYS A 61 18.06 -1.08 2.76
N HIS A 62 19.02 -1.12 3.68
CA HIS A 62 18.80 -0.75 5.07
C HIS A 62 18.32 0.71 5.19
N GLY A 63 17.17 0.91 5.84
CA GLY A 63 16.60 2.24 6.08
C GLY A 63 15.93 2.89 4.88
N GLN A 64 15.84 2.20 3.73
CA GLN A 64 15.22 2.73 2.51
C GLN A 64 13.84 2.13 2.21
N GLN A 65 13.24 1.40 3.14
CA GLN A 65 11.81 1.06 3.05
C GLN A 65 10.96 2.33 3.03
N ALA A 66 9.85 2.32 2.30
CA ALA A 66 8.90 3.43 2.27
C ALA A 66 8.31 3.68 3.66
N PHE A 67 7.97 2.59 4.36
CA PHE A 67 7.63 2.60 5.78
C PHE A 67 7.78 1.20 6.40
N ARG A 68 7.70 1.13 7.74
CA ARG A 68 7.70 -0.11 8.52
C ARG A 68 6.48 -0.17 9.42
N LEU A 69 5.91 -1.35 9.59
CA LEU A 69 5.01 -1.68 10.68
C LEU A 69 5.67 -2.71 11.60
N GLU A 70 5.38 -2.61 12.90
CA GLU A 70 5.81 -3.59 13.91
C GLU A 70 4.57 -4.07 14.67
N VAL A 71 4.40 -5.39 14.74
CA VAL A 71 3.19 -6.00 15.28
C VAL A 71 3.57 -7.12 16.24
N LYS A 72 2.96 -7.15 17.42
CA LYS A 72 3.04 -8.29 18.33
C LYS A 72 1.93 -9.30 18.02
N PRO A 73 2.21 -10.61 18.00
CA PRO A 73 1.20 -11.61 17.69
C PRO A 73 0.13 -11.82 18.76
N ASN A 74 0.36 -11.37 20.00
CA ASN A 74 -0.60 -11.44 21.11
C ASN A 74 -1.16 -12.85 21.32
N GLY A 75 -0.28 -13.85 21.42
CA GLY A 75 -0.68 -15.25 21.61
C GLY A 75 -1.07 -16.00 20.33
N GLN A 76 -0.98 -15.37 19.15
CA GLN A 76 -1.35 -15.99 17.86
C GLN A 76 -0.13 -16.44 17.05
N HIS A 77 -0.28 -17.54 16.30
CA HIS A 77 0.72 -17.98 15.30
C HIS A 77 0.48 -17.40 13.90
N GLU A 78 -0.55 -16.57 13.76
CA GLU A 78 -0.93 -15.85 12.56
C GLU A 78 -1.43 -14.46 12.95
N ILE A 79 -1.10 -13.44 12.14
CA ILE A 79 -1.61 -12.08 12.30
C ILE A 79 -2.18 -11.56 10.99
N SER A 80 -3.22 -10.74 11.08
CA SER A 80 -3.77 -9.97 9.96
C SER A 80 -3.49 -8.48 10.18
N VAL A 81 -2.75 -7.86 9.26
CA VAL A 81 -2.29 -6.48 9.36
C VAL A 81 -2.94 -5.65 8.26
N PRO A 82 -4.01 -4.88 8.56
CA PRO A 82 -4.60 -3.95 7.61
C PRO A 82 -3.68 -2.74 7.39
N VAL A 83 -3.56 -2.30 6.14
CA VAL A 83 -2.73 -1.17 5.72
C VAL A 83 -3.35 -0.48 4.51
N ALA A 84 -3.26 0.86 4.46
CA ALA A 84 -3.63 1.63 3.27
C ALA A 84 -2.37 1.94 2.45
N LEU A 85 -2.33 1.48 1.20
CA LEU A 85 -1.20 1.68 0.30
C LEU A 85 -1.58 2.65 -0.81
N ALA A 86 -0.68 3.53 -1.25
CA ALA A 86 -0.87 4.24 -2.50
C ALA A 86 -1.03 3.22 -3.64
N LYS A 87 -1.89 3.51 -4.63
CA LYS A 87 -2.08 2.60 -5.75
C LYS A 87 -0.77 2.41 -6.52
N GLY A 88 -0.39 1.17 -6.79
CA GLY A 88 0.85 0.83 -7.47
C GLY A 88 1.45 -0.50 -7.00
N ASP A 89 2.67 -0.77 -7.46
CA ASP A 89 3.42 -1.97 -7.11
C ASP A 89 4.06 -1.85 -5.72
N TRP A 90 3.89 -2.88 -4.90
CA TRP A 90 4.46 -2.95 -3.56
C TRP A 90 5.11 -4.29 -3.31
N ALA A 91 6.21 -4.29 -2.56
CA ALA A 91 6.82 -5.50 -2.02
C ALA A 91 6.96 -5.38 -0.50
N VAL A 92 6.86 -6.52 0.19
CA VAL A 92 6.96 -6.60 1.65
C VAL A 92 8.05 -7.60 2.02
N ALA A 93 8.97 -7.17 2.87
CA ALA A 93 9.96 -8.03 3.51
C ALA A 93 9.66 -8.14 5.01
N LEU A 94 9.53 -9.38 5.49
CA LEU A 94 9.13 -9.73 6.84
C LEU A 94 10.30 -10.31 7.62
N THR A 95 10.36 -9.97 8.91
CA THR A 95 11.26 -10.62 9.88
C THR A 95 10.53 -10.78 11.21
N GLN A 96 10.77 -11.87 11.93
CA GLN A 96 10.33 -12.00 13.32
C GLN A 96 11.54 -11.94 14.26
N ASP A 97 11.58 -10.91 15.11
CA ASP A 97 12.66 -10.65 16.06
C ASP A 97 12.48 -11.53 17.30
N VAL A 98 12.87 -12.80 17.18
CA VAL A 98 12.62 -13.85 18.17
C VAL A 98 13.34 -13.52 19.48
N ASN A 99 14.54 -12.94 19.41
CA ASN A 99 15.33 -12.61 20.59
C ASN A 99 15.04 -11.20 21.17
N ASN A 100 14.20 -10.41 20.50
CA ASN A 100 13.79 -9.06 20.87
C ASN A 100 14.96 -8.07 21.04
N ASN A 101 16.00 -8.17 20.20
CA ASN A 101 17.18 -7.30 20.29
C ASN A 101 17.11 -6.03 19.43
N ASP A 102 16.00 -5.84 18.74
CA ASP A 102 15.72 -4.73 17.83
C ASP A 102 16.58 -4.69 16.55
N LYS A 103 17.13 -5.83 16.13
CA LYS A 103 18.00 -5.94 14.97
C LYS A 103 17.47 -6.95 13.97
N LEU A 104 18.03 -6.88 12.77
CA LEU A 104 17.97 -7.97 11.80
C LEU A 104 19.28 -8.73 11.92
N ASP A 105 19.28 -9.79 12.72
CA ASP A 105 20.46 -10.63 12.90
C ASP A 105 20.79 -11.38 11.62
N LYS A 106 22.06 -11.38 11.26
CA LYS A 106 22.58 -11.98 10.02
C LYS A 106 23.86 -12.75 10.29
N ASN A 107 24.07 -13.82 9.55
CA ASN A 107 25.35 -14.53 9.53
C ASN A 107 26.41 -13.78 8.71
N LEU A 108 27.63 -14.31 8.64
CA LEU A 108 28.76 -13.70 7.89
C LEU A 108 28.49 -13.55 6.38
N LEU A 109 27.51 -14.28 5.82
CA LEU A 109 27.08 -14.18 4.42
C LEU A 109 25.93 -13.18 4.23
N GLY A 110 25.50 -12.49 5.30
CA GLY A 110 24.41 -11.52 5.26
C GLY A 110 23.00 -12.12 5.22
N ILE A 111 22.88 -13.43 5.44
CA ILE A 111 21.59 -14.14 5.48
C ILE A 111 20.96 -13.95 6.86
N PRO A 112 19.68 -13.58 6.97
CA PRO A 112 18.97 -13.51 8.24
C PRO A 112 19.11 -14.81 9.04
N THR A 113 19.40 -14.71 10.33
CA THR A 113 19.44 -15.86 11.26
C THR A 113 18.15 -16.01 12.06
N GLU A 114 17.22 -15.07 11.89
CA GLU A 114 15.87 -15.12 12.42
C GLU A 114 14.85 -15.35 11.30
N PRO A 115 13.63 -15.83 11.61
CA PRO A 115 12.64 -16.11 10.59
C PRO A 115 12.31 -14.90 9.73
N TYR A 116 12.24 -15.12 8.42
CA TYR A 116 11.99 -14.07 7.45
C TYR A 116 11.08 -14.54 6.31
N ALA A 117 10.51 -13.59 5.57
CA ALA A 117 9.80 -13.89 4.33
C ALA A 117 9.74 -12.68 3.41
N PHE A 118 9.33 -12.93 2.17
CA PHE A 118 9.02 -11.90 1.19
C PHE A 118 7.61 -12.13 0.65
N SER A 119 6.94 -11.05 0.25
CA SER A 119 5.70 -11.13 -0.51
C SER A 119 5.87 -11.99 -1.78
N ASN A 120 4.76 -12.53 -2.28
CA ASN A 120 4.71 -13.64 -3.25
C ASN A 120 5.35 -14.95 -2.75
N ASN A 121 5.65 -15.06 -1.44
CA ASN A 121 6.29 -16.23 -0.84
C ASN A 121 7.57 -16.65 -1.56
N VAL A 122 8.35 -15.68 -2.06
CA VAL A 122 9.62 -15.95 -2.72
C VAL A 122 10.58 -16.63 -1.74
N ARG A 123 11.25 -17.69 -2.20
CA ARG A 123 12.23 -18.48 -1.44
C ARG A 123 13.58 -18.44 -2.15
N PRO A 124 14.40 -17.40 -1.93
CA PRO A 124 15.71 -17.30 -2.55
C PRO A 124 16.62 -18.46 -2.13
N LYS A 125 17.38 -19.04 -3.07
CA LYS A 125 18.34 -20.13 -2.79
C LYS A 125 19.80 -19.68 -2.80
N LEU A 126 20.13 -18.70 -3.65
CA LEU A 126 21.51 -18.30 -3.92
C LEU A 126 21.80 -16.83 -3.60
N SER A 127 20.82 -15.95 -3.82
CA SER A 127 20.94 -14.51 -3.62
C SER A 127 19.63 -13.94 -3.11
N ALA A 128 19.67 -12.75 -2.50
CA ALA A 128 18.46 -12.01 -2.17
C ALA A 128 17.56 -11.84 -3.41
N PRO A 129 16.22 -11.87 -3.24
CA PRO A 129 15.31 -11.67 -4.35
C PRO A 129 15.32 -10.21 -4.80
N ASN A 130 14.87 -9.95 -6.01
CA ASN A 130 14.63 -8.59 -6.49
C ASN A 130 13.17 -8.17 -6.24
N PHE A 131 12.90 -6.88 -6.42
CA PHE A 131 11.57 -6.30 -6.23
C PHE A 131 10.51 -6.96 -7.13
N GLU A 132 10.84 -7.19 -8.39
CA GLU A 132 9.93 -7.79 -9.38
C GLU A 132 9.43 -9.18 -8.98
N GLN A 133 10.28 -9.99 -8.34
CA GLN A 133 9.88 -11.29 -7.80
C GLN A 133 8.89 -11.16 -6.64
N CYS A 134 9.03 -10.10 -5.84
CA CYS A 134 8.29 -9.92 -4.60
C CYS A 134 7.04 -9.05 -4.76
N LYS A 135 6.91 -8.28 -5.84
CA LYS A 135 5.88 -7.25 -5.93
C LYS A 135 4.46 -7.80 -6.10
N PHE A 136 3.50 -7.09 -5.54
CA PHE A 136 2.08 -7.22 -5.80
C PHE A 136 1.49 -5.85 -6.11
N LEU A 137 0.46 -5.83 -6.94
CA LEU A 137 -0.24 -4.59 -7.30
C LEU A 137 -1.30 -4.25 -6.26
N ALA A 138 -1.24 -3.07 -5.65
CA ALA A 138 -2.33 -2.49 -4.88
C ALA A 138 -3.15 -1.55 -5.80
N ASP A 139 -4.31 -2.00 -6.27
CA ASP A 139 -5.12 -1.30 -7.29
C ASP A 139 -6.57 -1.02 -6.83
N ALA A 140 -7.09 -1.83 -5.91
CA ALA A 140 -8.42 -1.70 -5.32
C ALA A 140 -8.45 -2.16 -3.86
N ASP A 141 -9.49 -1.73 -3.14
CA ASP A 141 -9.72 -2.12 -1.76
C ASP A 141 -10.00 -3.62 -1.62
N GLY A 142 -9.60 -4.18 -0.47
CA GLY A 142 -9.89 -5.57 -0.11
C GLY A 142 -8.85 -6.57 -0.61
N LYS A 143 -7.70 -6.11 -1.12
CA LYS A 143 -6.61 -7.01 -1.49
C LYS A 143 -6.07 -7.71 -0.23
N VAL A 144 -5.96 -9.03 -0.29
CA VAL A 144 -5.32 -9.83 0.76
C VAL A 144 -4.01 -10.41 0.23
N VAL A 145 -2.94 -10.28 1.01
CA VAL A 145 -1.61 -10.80 0.69
C VAL A 145 -1.17 -11.71 1.82
N THR A 146 -1.20 -13.03 1.59
CA THR A 146 -0.74 -14.02 2.58
C THR A 146 0.74 -14.34 2.38
N ILE A 147 1.52 -14.15 3.44
CA ILE A 147 2.96 -14.35 3.47
C ILE A 147 3.31 -15.32 4.61
N LYS A 148 3.99 -16.41 4.30
CA LYS A 148 4.43 -17.40 5.27
C LYS A 148 5.90 -17.18 5.62
N LEU A 149 6.22 -17.06 6.90
CA LEU A 149 7.60 -17.05 7.39
C LEU A 149 8.34 -18.34 7.03
N VAL A 150 9.64 -18.20 6.83
CA VAL A 150 10.60 -19.29 6.72
C VAL A 150 11.49 -19.20 7.94
N ASP A 151 11.69 -20.34 8.60
CA ASP A 151 12.63 -20.54 9.70
C ASP A 151 14.03 -20.94 9.20
#